data_AF-A0A552G0C2-F1
#
_entry.id   AF-A0A552G0C2-F1
#
_cell.length_a   1.000
_cell.length_b   1.000
_cell.length_c   1.000
_cell.angle_alpha   90.00
_cell.angle_beta   90.00
_cell.angle_gamma   90.00
#
_symmetry.space_group_name_H-M   'P 1'
#
loop_
_entity.id
_entity.type
_entity.pdbx_description
1 polymer ?
#
loop_
_entity_poly.entity_id
_entity_poly.type
_entity_poly.pdbx_seq_one_letter_code
_entity_poly.pdbx_strand_id
1 'polypeptide(L)'
;MTTINPSILLTELETLQETIDCLRQNIPLETQGAFNASALYQILVRAASNCDSIENTTKSFKKSPCGKNIRYHLDKFNDFEEL
;
A
#
# COMPACT_ATOMS: atom_id res chain seq x y z
N MET A 1 -3.60 8.69 24.81
CA MET A 1 -4.51 7.80 24.08
C MET A 1 -5.02 8.55 22.87
N THR A 2 -4.49 8.26 21.69
CA THR A 2 -4.95 8.86 20.44
C THR A 2 -6.27 8.18 20.08
N THR A 3 -7.38 8.91 20.18
CA THR A 3 -8.69 8.46 19.69
C THR A 3 -8.60 8.33 18.16
N ILE A 4 -8.43 7.11 17.68
CA ILE A 4 -8.51 6.79 16.26
C ILE A 4 -9.96 7.09 15.85
N ASN A 5 -10.17 8.12 15.04
CA ASN A 5 -11.48 8.44 14.52
C ASN A 5 -11.85 7.33 13.51
N PRO A 6 -12.84 6.47 13.80
CA PRO A 6 -13.19 5.33 12.94
C PRO A 6 -13.71 5.75 11.56
N SER A 7 -13.93 7.05 11.37
CA SER A 7 -14.48 7.67 10.16
C SER A 7 -13.40 8.20 9.20
N ILE A 8 -12.11 8.12 9.54
CA ILE A 8 -11.06 8.35 8.53
C ILE A 8 -11.00 7.08 7.70
N LEU A 9 -11.97 6.95 6.78
CA LEU A 9 -11.96 5.92 5.77
C LEU A 9 -10.77 6.25 4.88
N LEU A 10 -9.64 5.54 5.05
CA LEU A 10 -8.47 5.61 4.17
C LEU A 10 -8.78 5.17 2.72
N THR A 11 -10.07 4.93 2.41
CA THR A 11 -10.62 4.71 1.09
C THR A 11 -11.09 5.99 0.40
N GLU A 12 -11.33 7.08 1.14
CA GLU A 12 -11.62 8.39 0.56
C GLU A 12 -10.43 8.85 -0.29
N LEU A 13 -10.70 9.33 -1.50
CA LEU A 13 -9.68 9.53 -2.53
C LEU A 13 -8.57 10.49 -2.07
N GLU A 14 -8.94 11.58 -1.42
CA GLU A 14 -8.01 12.61 -0.92
C GLU A 14 -7.11 12.05 0.19
N THR A 15 -7.72 11.45 1.22
CA THR A 15 -6.99 10.83 2.34
C THR A 15 -6.08 9.68 1.87
N LEU A 16 -6.55 8.87 0.92
CA LEU A 16 -5.76 7.80 0.31
C LEU A 16 -4.53 8.37 -0.40
N GLN A 17 -4.69 9.45 -1.16
CA GLN A 17 -3.60 10.07 -1.89
C GLN A 17 -2.56 10.68 -0.93
N GLU A 18 -3.00 11.45 0.07
CA GLU A 18 -2.11 11.99 1.11
C GLU A 18 -1.35 10.89 1.86
N THR A 19 -2.03 9.78 2.17
CA THR A 19 -1.41 8.62 2.82
C THR A 19 -0.33 8.00 1.93
N ILE A 20 -0.63 7.79 0.65
CA ILE A 20 0.35 7.25 -0.32
C ILE A 20 1.56 8.18 -0.43
N ASP A 21 1.35 9.49 -0.51
CA ASP A 21 2.44 10.46 -0.64
C ASP A 21 3.31 10.50 0.62
N CYS A 22 2.70 10.46 1.81
CA CYS A 22 3.41 10.35 3.08
C CYS A 22 4.27 9.07 3.14
N LEU A 23 3.70 7.92 2.77
CA LEU A 23 4.42 6.64 2.74
C LEU A 23 5.59 6.68 1.75
N ARG A 24 5.40 7.26 0.56
CA ARG A 24 6.48 7.38 -0.44
C ARG A 24 7.64 8.26 0.02
N GLN A 25 7.35 9.31 0.80
CA GLN A 25 8.37 10.24 1.29
C GLN A 25 9.21 9.63 2.42
N ASN A 26 8.58 8.84 3.29
CA ASN A 26 9.24 8.32 4.50
C ASN A 26 9.75 6.88 4.34
N ILE A 27 9.14 6.13 3.42
CA ILE A 27 9.46 4.73 3.14
C ILE A 27 9.74 4.64 1.63
N PRO A 28 10.93 5.06 1.17
CA PRO A 28 11.27 5.00 -0.24
C PRO A 28 11.35 3.54 -0.68
N LEU A 29 10.65 3.21 -1.77
CA LEU A 29 10.70 1.88 -2.36
C LEU A 29 11.40 1.90 -3.71
N GLU A 30 12.50 1.15 -3.78
CA GLU A 30 13.14 0.85 -5.05
C GLU A 30 12.31 -0.18 -5.82
N THR A 31 11.48 0.32 -6.72
CA THR A 31 10.74 -0.51 -7.66
C THR A 31 11.57 -0.74 -8.92
N GLN A 32 11.78 -1.99 -9.30
CA GLN A 32 12.42 -2.35 -10.58
C GLN A 32 11.37 -2.55 -11.68
N GLY A 33 11.64 -2.05 -12.89
CA GLY A 33 10.76 -2.20 -14.06
C GLY A 33 9.54 -1.27 -14.04
N ALA A 34 8.45 -1.66 -14.70
CA ALA A 34 7.21 -0.87 -14.82
C ALA A 34 6.34 -0.86 -13.54
N PHE A 35 6.86 -1.35 -12.42
CA PHE A 35 6.12 -1.46 -11.18
C PHE A 35 6.15 -0.11 -10.45
N ASN A 36 4.97 0.48 -10.21
CA ASN A 36 4.85 1.82 -9.64
C ASN A 36 4.67 1.73 -8.11
N ALA A 37 5.56 2.37 -7.34
CA ALA A 37 5.50 2.42 -5.88
C ALA A 37 4.14 2.94 -5.35
N SER A 38 3.51 3.88 -6.05
CA SER A 38 2.18 4.40 -5.70
C SER A 38 1.10 3.33 -5.80
N ALA A 39 1.17 2.48 -6.83
CA ALA A 39 0.21 1.39 -7.00
C ALA A 39 0.37 0.35 -5.89
N LEU A 40 1.61 0.05 -5.49
CA LEU A 40 1.89 -0.82 -4.34
C LEU A 40 1.30 -0.24 -3.05
N TYR A 41 1.63 1.00 -2.71
CA TYR A 41 1.10 1.64 -1.50
C TYR A 41 -0.42 1.71 -1.51
N GLN A 42 -1.03 2.02 -2.65
CA GLN A 42 -2.48 2.01 -2.77
C GLN A 42 -3.10 0.66 -2.46
N ILE A 43 -2.48 -0.44 -2.89
CA ILE A 43 -2.95 -1.80 -2.61
C ILE A 43 -2.78 -2.14 -1.15
N LEU A 44 -1.64 -1.80 -0.54
CA LEU A 44 -1.37 -2.07 0.87
C LEU A 44 -2.33 -1.30 1.79
N VAL A 45 -2.52 0.01 1.53
CA VAL A 45 -3.43 0.84 2.29
C VAL A 45 -4.86 0.31 2.18
N ARG A 46 -5.33 -0.04 0.97
CA ARG A 46 -6.68 -0.60 0.79
C ARG A 46 -6.85 -1.97 1.43
N ALA A 47 -5.85 -2.85 1.33
CA ALA A 47 -5.88 -4.16 1.96
C ALA A 47 -6.00 -4.02 3.50
N ALA A 48 -5.15 -3.19 4.10
CA ALA A 48 -5.17 -2.93 5.53
C ALA A 48 -6.50 -2.27 5.98
N SER A 49 -6.96 -1.26 5.25
CA SER A 49 -8.18 -0.51 5.58
C SER A 49 -9.44 -1.37 5.52
N ASN A 50 -9.48 -2.30 4.57
CA ASN A 50 -10.62 -3.19 4.37
C ASN A 50 -10.50 -4.52 5.14
N CYS A 51 -9.42 -4.71 5.92
CA CYS A 51 -9.10 -5.99 6.56
C CYS A 51 -9.10 -7.17 5.57
N ASP A 52 -8.57 -6.96 4.36
CA ASP A 52 -8.56 -7.93 3.27
C ASP A 52 -7.12 -8.31 2.87
N SER A 53 -7.00 -9.39 2.11
CA SER A 53 -5.72 -9.85 1.57
C SER A 53 -5.25 -8.98 0.40
N ILE A 54 -3.93 -8.96 0.18
CA ILE A 54 -3.31 -8.38 -1.03
C ILE A 54 -3.88 -9.04 -2.29
N GLU A 55 -4.07 -10.37 -2.28
CA GLU A 55 -4.59 -11.13 -3.41
C GLU A 55 -6.01 -10.73 -3.79
N ASN A 56 -6.90 -10.50 -2.83
CA ASN A 56 -8.25 -10.05 -3.13
C ASN A 56 -8.27 -8.57 -3.52
N THR A 57 -7.49 -7.74 -2.82
CA THR A 57 -7.41 -6.31 -3.12
C THR A 57 -6.91 -6.08 -4.55
N THR A 58 -5.89 -6.81 -5.00
CA THR A 58 -5.36 -6.71 -6.38
C THR A 58 -6.38 -7.05 -7.46
N LYS A 59 -7.32 -7.98 -7.21
CA LYS A 59 -8.39 -8.32 -8.18
C LYS A 59 -9.29 -7.14 -8.50
N SER A 60 -9.42 -6.17 -7.58
CA SER A 60 -10.22 -4.96 -7.81
C SER A 60 -9.59 -3.99 -8.81
N PHE A 61 -8.30 -4.18 -9.14
CA PHE A 61 -7.57 -3.31 -10.06
C PHE A 61 -7.42 -3.95 -11.44
N LYS A 62 -8.07 -3.36 -12.45
CA LYS A 62 -8.11 -3.87 -13.85
C LYS A 62 -6.75 -4.03 -14.54
N LYS A 63 -5.67 -3.42 -14.02
CA LYS A 63 -4.31 -3.43 -14.61
C LYS A 63 -3.20 -3.55 -13.55
N SER A 64 -3.51 -4.08 -12.37
CA SER A 64 -2.53 -4.12 -11.28
C SER A 64 -1.55 -5.29 -11.41
N PRO A 65 -0.31 -5.14 -10.94
CA PRO A 65 0.58 -6.27 -10.69
C PRO A 65 -0.14 -7.41 -9.95
N CYS A 66 0.09 -8.65 -10.37
CA CYS A 66 -0.47 -9.80 -9.66
C CYS A 66 0.10 -9.86 -8.23
N GLY A 67 -0.66 -10.39 -7.26
CA GLY A 67 -0.23 -10.44 -5.85
C GLY A 67 1.18 -11.01 -5.63
N LYS A 68 1.64 -11.92 -6.51
CA LYS A 68 3.02 -12.44 -6.50
C LYS A 68 4.09 -11.36 -6.74
N ASN A 69 3.84 -10.42 -7.65
CA ASN A 69 4.76 -9.30 -7.90
C ASN A 69 4.81 -8.38 -6.69
N ILE A 70 3.67 -8.16 -6.03
CA ILE A 70 3.61 -7.34 -4.81
C ILE A 70 4.43 -7.98 -3.70
N ARG A 71 4.24 -9.28 -3.43
CA ARG A 71 5.04 -10.00 -2.44
C ARG A 71 6.53 -9.95 -2.76
N TYR A 72 6.92 -10.12 -4.02
CA TYR A 72 8.32 -9.97 -4.44
C TYR A 72 8.93 -8.61 -4.07
N HIS A 73 8.15 -7.52 -4.16
CA HIS A 73 8.63 -6.20 -3.74
C HIS A 73 8.58 -6.02 -2.22
N LEU A 74 7.63 -6.64 -1.53
CA LEU A 74 7.55 -6.67 -0.07
C LEU A 74 8.73 -7.43 0.56
N ASP A 75 9.15 -8.54 -0.05
CA ASP A 75 10.28 -9.35 0.43
C ASP A 75 11.63 -8.60 0.33
N LYS A 76 11.67 -7.45 -0.37
CA LYS A 76 12.85 -6.57 -0.40
C LYS A 76 12.90 -5.60 0.77
N PHE A 77 11.83 -5.48 1.55
CA PHE A 77 11.87 -4.80 2.83
C PHE A 77 12.54 -5.74 3.85
N ASN A 78 13.86 -5.86 3.79
CA ASN A 78 14.59 -6.67 4.76
C ASN A 78 14.67 -6.01 6.14
N ASP A 79 14.42 -4.70 6.23
CA ASP A 79 14.69 -3.90 7.42
C ASP A 79 13.42 -3.27 8.03
N PHE A 80 12.25 -3.90 7.87
CA PHE A 80 11.01 -3.42 8.53
C PHE A 80 11.13 -3.40 10.05
N GLU A 81 11.96 -4.29 10.61
CA GLU A 81 12.26 -4.36 12.05
C GLU A 81 13.18 -3.22 12.52
N GLU A 82 13.83 -2.49 11.61
CA GLU A 82 14.73 -1.37 11.93
C GLU A 82 14.07 0.03 11.77
N LEU A 83 12.79 0.08 11.36
CA LEU A 83 11.96 1.29 11.20
C LEU A 83 11.06 1.55 12.42
#